data_AF-A0A291GLD4-F1
#
_entry.id   AF-A0A291GLD4-F1
#
_cell.length_a   1.000
_cell.length_b   1.000
_cell.length_c   1.000
_cell.angle_alpha   90.00
_cell.angle_beta   90.00
_cell.angle_gamma   90.00
#
_symmetry.space_group_name_H-M   'P 1'
#
loop_
_entity.id
_entity.type
_entity.pdbx_description
1 polymer ?
#
loop_
_entity_poly.entity_id
_entity_poly.type
_entity_poly.pdbx_seq_one_letter_code
_entity_poly.pdbx_strand_id
1 'polypeptide(L)'
;MTQGYGPDHGQQGQWGQDPPEGAPAPSADATAPVGLIRWLFVIGIAVVTVRALLVLVSILLSVYFYGLASTATDTDDVMISFGVGSIVISAGQLVTVVLSVALLTLAIIVAVKARERGRTGAIIVGGAVVLSFVIFVLVFFIGRFLFINAPGVAGDGVDGIFRIAIIDHVVQAVHWLVFSAAVLIGAVRARRWARQIT
;
A
#
# COMPACT_ATOMS: atom_id res chain seq x y z
N MET A 1 -49.02 58.89 -17.79
CA MET A 1 -48.30 59.89 -16.99
C MET A 1 -47.10 59.19 -16.36
N THR A 2 -45.93 59.80 -16.54
CA THR A 2 -44.56 59.32 -16.33
C THR A 2 -44.00 59.70 -14.95
N GLN A 3 -42.91 59.01 -14.53
CA GLN A 3 -41.92 59.38 -13.47
C GLN A 3 -42.46 59.27 -12.02
N GLY A 4 -41.84 58.58 -11.04
CA GLY A 4 -40.44 58.26 -10.79
C GLY A 4 -39.80 59.38 -9.97
N TYR A 5 -39.68 59.25 -8.63
CA TYR A 5 -38.69 59.94 -7.78
C TYR A 5 -38.78 59.44 -6.33
N GLY A 6 -37.72 58.82 -5.82
CA GLY A 6 -37.41 58.79 -4.39
C GLY A 6 -36.43 59.91 -4.06
N PRO A 7 -36.24 60.25 -2.78
CA PRO A 7 -34.88 60.33 -2.26
C PRO A 7 -34.71 59.77 -0.83
N ASP A 8 -33.74 58.88 -0.68
CA ASP A 8 -32.49 59.12 0.06
C ASP A 8 -32.51 59.65 1.51
N HIS A 9 -32.08 58.74 2.39
CA HIS A 9 -31.06 58.89 3.46
C HIS A 9 -31.43 59.58 4.78
N GLY A 10 -31.26 58.83 5.86
CA GLY A 10 -31.20 59.36 7.23
C GLY A 10 -30.97 58.26 8.25
N GLN A 11 -29.74 57.77 8.34
CA GLN A 11 -29.25 56.93 9.45
C GLN A 11 -29.60 57.58 10.80
N GLN A 12 -30.14 56.83 11.76
CA GLN A 12 -29.91 57.07 13.19
C GLN A 12 -30.35 55.88 14.06
N GLY A 13 -29.36 55.06 14.43
CA GLY A 13 -29.18 54.52 15.78
C GLY A 13 -30.17 53.48 16.32
N GLN A 14 -29.87 52.19 16.11
CA GLN A 14 -30.27 51.16 17.07
C GLN A 14 -29.05 50.31 17.46
N TRP A 15 -28.21 50.91 18.31
CA TRP A 15 -27.19 50.22 19.09
C TRP A 15 -27.92 49.36 20.14
N GLY A 16 -27.93 48.04 19.96
CA GLY A 16 -28.47 47.12 20.98
C GLY A 16 -29.16 45.86 20.47
N GLN A 17 -28.70 45.26 19.39
CA GLN A 17 -29.06 43.88 19.07
C GLN A 17 -27.79 43.07 18.87
N ASP A 18 -27.53 42.20 19.84
CA ASP A 18 -26.50 41.17 19.80
C ASP A 18 -26.67 40.34 18.51
N PRO A 19 -25.58 40.04 17.78
CA PRO A 19 -25.67 39.16 16.63
C PRO A 19 -26.19 37.80 17.11
N PRO A 20 -27.24 37.21 16.50
CA PRO A 20 -27.69 35.89 16.87
C PRO A 20 -26.51 34.92 16.76
N GLU A 21 -26.25 34.32 17.90
CA GLU A 21 -25.18 33.41 18.22
C GLU A 21 -25.12 32.26 17.20
N GLY A 22 -24.02 32.23 16.45
CA GLY A 22 -23.45 31.01 15.87
C GLY A 22 -24.40 30.13 15.05
N ALA A 23 -24.80 30.58 13.86
CA ALA A 23 -24.91 29.61 12.78
C ALA A 23 -23.51 28.97 12.63
N PRO A 24 -23.32 27.65 12.81
CA PRO A 24 -22.04 27.04 12.53
C PRO A 24 -21.74 27.38 11.08
N ALA A 25 -20.65 28.14 10.85
CA ALA A 25 -20.10 28.32 9.52
C ALA A 25 -20.09 26.94 8.87
N PRO A 26 -20.61 26.76 7.63
CA PRO A 26 -20.54 25.47 6.98
C PRO A 26 -19.08 25.06 7.05
N SER A 27 -18.80 24.04 7.85
CA SER A 27 -17.49 23.46 7.88
C SER A 27 -17.26 23.11 6.43
N ALA A 28 -16.24 23.71 5.84
CA ALA A 28 -15.72 23.27 4.56
C ALA A 28 -15.17 21.87 4.84
N ASP A 29 -16.10 20.91 4.93
CA ASP A 29 -15.85 19.49 5.06
C ASP A 29 -14.94 19.21 3.89
N ALA A 30 -13.68 18.94 4.21
CA ALA A 30 -12.63 18.74 3.24
C ALA A 30 -12.93 17.42 2.52
N THR A 31 -13.87 17.42 1.57
CA THR A 31 -14.04 16.34 0.60
C THR A 31 -12.66 16.02 0.07
N ALA A 32 -12.18 14.81 0.36
CA ALA A 32 -10.88 14.36 -0.12
C ALA A 32 -10.79 14.73 -1.62
N PRO A 33 -9.89 15.65 -2.02
CA PRO A 33 -9.85 16.13 -3.39
C PRO A 33 -9.76 14.91 -4.30
N VAL A 34 -10.61 14.85 -5.33
CA VAL A 34 -10.76 13.69 -6.24
C VAL A 34 -9.39 13.21 -6.77
N GLY A 35 -8.42 14.12 -6.88
CA GLY A 35 -7.02 13.82 -7.16
C GLY A 35 -6.35 12.85 -6.19
N LEU A 36 -6.55 12.96 -4.87
CA LEU A 36 -6.00 12.03 -3.88
C LEU A 36 -6.57 10.61 -4.06
N ILE A 37 -7.87 10.49 -4.32
CA ILE A 37 -8.48 9.17 -4.55
C ILE A 37 -7.97 8.54 -5.85
N ARG A 38 -7.70 9.35 -6.88
CA ARG A 38 -7.02 8.90 -8.09
C ARG A 38 -5.60 8.41 -7.78
N TRP A 39 -4.83 9.14 -6.96
CA TRP A 39 -3.49 8.72 -6.55
C TRP A 39 -3.49 7.46 -5.70
N LEU A 40 -4.48 7.26 -4.81
CA LEU A 40 -4.66 6.01 -4.05
C LEU A 40 -4.77 4.81 -4.97
N PHE A 41 -5.55 4.96 -6.06
CA PHE A 41 -5.72 3.91 -7.05
C PHE A 41 -4.44 3.65 -7.86
N VAL A 42 -3.77 4.72 -8.32
CA VAL A 42 -2.53 4.60 -9.11
C VAL A 42 -1.40 3.98 -8.29
N ILE A 43 -1.17 4.48 -7.07
CA ILE A 43 -0.13 3.93 -6.18
C ILE A 43 -0.50 2.50 -5.77
N GLY A 44 -1.78 2.21 -5.51
CA GLY A 44 -2.23 0.84 -5.22
C GLY A 44 -1.86 -0.14 -6.34
N ILE A 45 -2.11 0.22 -7.60
CA ILE A 45 -1.70 -0.59 -8.75
C ILE A 45 -0.17 -0.68 -8.85
N ALA A 46 0.54 0.43 -8.67
CA ALA A 46 2.00 0.45 -8.75
C ALA A 46 2.62 -0.50 -7.72
N VAL A 47 2.16 -0.48 -6.46
CA VAL A 47 2.59 -1.40 -5.41
C VAL A 47 2.34 -2.85 -5.81
N VAL A 48 1.12 -3.17 -6.26
CA VAL A 48 0.76 -4.53 -6.67
C VAL A 48 1.65 -5.02 -7.83
N THR A 49 1.89 -4.15 -8.81
CA THR A 49 2.68 -4.47 -10.02
C THR A 49 4.16 -4.64 -9.71
N VAL A 50 4.77 -3.72 -8.96
CA VAL A 50 6.18 -3.83 -8.55
C VAL A 50 6.39 -5.08 -7.70
N ARG A 51 5.45 -5.38 -6.80
CA ARG A 51 5.53 -6.58 -5.97
C ARG A 51 5.36 -7.87 -6.79
N ALA A 52 4.51 -7.87 -7.81
CA ALA A 52 4.39 -8.99 -8.75
C ALA A 52 5.68 -9.23 -9.52
N LEU A 53 6.31 -8.15 -10.01
CA LEU A 53 7.59 -8.21 -10.70
C LEU A 53 8.69 -8.78 -9.79
N LEU A 54 8.71 -8.39 -8.51
CA LEU A 54 9.69 -8.93 -7.56
C LEU A 54 9.48 -10.40 -7.25
N VAL A 55 8.23 -10.86 -7.12
CA VAL A 55 7.93 -12.29 -6.97
C VAL A 55 8.44 -13.05 -8.20
N LEU A 56 8.18 -12.54 -9.41
CA LEU A 56 8.67 -13.14 -10.65
C LEU A 56 10.21 -13.18 -10.71
N VAL A 57 10.87 -12.06 -10.41
CA VAL A 57 12.33 -11.95 -10.38
C VAL A 57 12.94 -12.90 -9.35
N SER A 58 12.32 -13.03 -8.16
CA SER A 58 12.77 -13.95 -7.12
C SER A 58 12.70 -15.41 -7.59
N ILE A 59 11.62 -15.79 -8.28
CA ILE A 59 11.48 -17.14 -8.86
C ILE A 59 12.55 -17.38 -9.93
N LEU A 60 12.71 -16.44 -10.87
CA LEU A 60 13.68 -16.57 -11.98
C LEU A 60 15.12 -16.67 -11.45
N LEU A 61 15.49 -15.81 -10.50
CA LEU A 61 16.79 -15.87 -9.84
C LEU A 61 16.99 -17.20 -9.12
N SER A 62 15.98 -17.70 -8.40
CA SER A 62 16.08 -18.98 -7.69
C SER A 62 16.32 -20.15 -8.64
N VAL A 63 15.63 -20.18 -9.79
CA VAL A 63 15.83 -21.20 -10.84
C VAL A 63 17.21 -21.07 -11.49
N TYR A 64 17.65 -19.84 -11.78
CA TYR A 64 18.97 -19.57 -12.35
C TYR A 64 20.09 -20.04 -11.41
N PHE A 65 20.01 -19.71 -10.13
CA PHE A 65 21.00 -20.13 -9.14
C PHE A 65 20.98 -21.64 -8.87
N TYR A 66 19.81 -22.30 -8.98
CA TYR A 66 19.76 -23.76 -8.96
C TYR A 66 20.57 -24.38 -10.10
N GLY A 67 20.35 -23.90 -11.33
CA GLY A 67 21.09 -24.37 -12.50
C GLY A 67 22.59 -24.19 -12.30
N LEU A 68 23.03 -23.00 -11.88
CA LEU A 68 24.43 -22.72 -11.58
C LEU A 68 25.00 -23.66 -10.51
N ALA A 69 24.34 -23.78 -9.36
CA ALA A 69 24.80 -24.62 -8.24
C ALA A 69 24.89 -26.10 -8.62
N SER A 70 23.99 -26.58 -9.48
CA SER A 70 23.98 -27.98 -9.94
C SER A 70 25.11 -28.32 -10.91
N THR A 71 25.71 -27.32 -11.56
CA THR A 71 26.77 -27.50 -12.56
C THR A 71 28.14 -26.95 -12.14
N ALA A 72 28.20 -26.29 -10.98
CA ALA A 72 29.40 -25.61 -10.53
C ALA A 72 30.48 -26.58 -10.05
N THR A 73 31.71 -26.32 -10.48
CA THR A 73 32.92 -27.04 -10.02
C THR A 73 33.62 -26.33 -8.87
N ASP A 74 33.33 -25.04 -8.67
CA ASP A 74 33.86 -24.21 -7.58
C ASP A 74 32.72 -23.64 -6.74
N THR A 75 32.84 -23.77 -5.42
CA THR A 75 31.80 -23.37 -4.47
C THR A 75 31.82 -21.85 -4.22
N ASP A 76 32.98 -21.20 -4.38
CA ASP A 76 33.14 -19.77 -4.10
C ASP A 76 32.39 -18.92 -5.14
N ASP A 77 32.46 -19.29 -6.42
CA ASP A 77 31.74 -18.60 -7.50
C ASP A 77 30.22 -18.69 -7.32
N VAL A 78 29.73 -19.85 -6.85
CA VAL A 78 28.31 -20.05 -6.53
C VAL A 78 27.91 -19.13 -5.39
N MET A 79 28.69 -19.08 -4.31
CA MET A 79 28.38 -18.24 -3.14
C MET A 79 28.39 -16.74 -3.45
N ILE A 80 29.32 -16.26 -4.28
CA ILE A 80 29.34 -14.87 -4.76
C ILE A 80 28.07 -14.56 -5.58
N SER A 81 27.66 -15.47 -6.46
CA SER A 81 26.47 -15.30 -7.29
C SER A 81 25.18 -15.22 -6.46
N PHE A 82 25.04 -16.08 -5.44
CA PHE A 82 23.94 -16.02 -4.46
C PHE A 82 23.96 -14.71 -3.67
N GLY A 83 25.14 -14.22 -3.29
CA GLY A 83 25.33 -12.93 -2.63
C GLY A 83 24.78 -11.77 -3.47
N VAL A 84 25.16 -11.69 -4.75
CA VAL A 84 24.66 -10.65 -5.66
C VAL A 84 23.15 -10.76 -5.87
N GLY A 85 22.62 -11.97 -6.04
CA GLY A 85 21.18 -12.21 -6.15
C GLY A 85 20.39 -11.72 -4.93
N SER A 86 20.92 -11.95 -3.74
CA SER A 86 20.31 -11.50 -2.49
C SER A 86 20.25 -9.97 -2.36
N ILE A 87 21.26 -9.26 -2.88
CA ILE A 87 21.31 -7.79 -2.89
C ILE A 87 20.24 -7.23 -3.81
N VAL A 88 20.08 -7.79 -5.01
CA VAL A 88 19.06 -7.36 -5.98
C VAL A 88 17.65 -7.54 -5.43
N ILE A 89 17.37 -8.70 -4.82
CA ILE A 89 16.06 -8.97 -4.20
C ILE A 89 15.82 -8.01 -3.02
N SER A 90 16.83 -7.78 -2.19
CA SER A 90 16.73 -6.86 -1.04
C SER A 90 16.50 -5.41 -1.46
N ALA A 91 17.19 -4.94 -2.51
CA ALA A 91 16.96 -3.61 -3.08
C ALA A 91 15.52 -3.46 -3.61
N GLY A 92 15.01 -4.50 -4.28
CA GLY A 92 13.61 -4.56 -4.72
C GLY A 92 12.61 -4.49 -3.56
N GLN A 93 12.86 -5.25 -2.49
CA GLN A 93 12.05 -5.24 -1.26
C GLN A 93 11.99 -3.83 -0.66
N LEU A 94 13.12 -3.12 -0.59
CA LEU A 94 13.15 -1.73 -0.10
C LEU A 94 12.23 -0.81 -0.91
N VAL A 95 12.22 -0.92 -2.24
CA VAL A 95 11.31 -0.14 -3.09
C VAL A 95 9.85 -0.43 -2.73
N THR A 96 9.49 -1.70 -2.50
CA THR A 96 8.11 -2.03 -2.09
C THR A 96 7.74 -1.53 -0.71
N VAL A 97 8.68 -1.48 0.22
CA VAL A 97 8.45 -0.90 1.55
C VAL A 97 8.16 0.60 1.40
N VAL A 98 8.97 1.32 0.65
CA VAL A 98 8.77 2.76 0.40
C VAL A 98 7.41 3.03 -0.25
N LEU A 99 7.04 2.27 -1.29
CA LEU A 99 5.74 2.42 -1.95
C LEU A 99 4.57 2.05 -1.02
N SER A 100 4.74 1.07 -0.14
CA SER A 100 3.72 0.67 0.84
C SER A 100 3.52 1.76 1.91
N VAL A 101 4.60 2.41 2.36
CA VAL A 101 4.51 3.56 3.27
C VAL A 101 3.77 4.72 2.60
N ALA A 102 4.13 5.07 1.36
CA ALA A 102 3.42 6.10 0.60
C ALA A 102 1.92 5.78 0.44
N LEU A 103 1.60 4.52 0.11
CA LEU A 103 0.21 4.05 0.01
C LEU A 103 -0.52 4.14 1.35
N LEU A 104 0.13 3.77 2.45
CA LEU A 104 -0.44 3.84 3.80
C LEU A 104 -0.73 5.29 4.21
N THR A 105 0.23 6.19 4.01
CA THR A 105 0.05 7.63 4.29
C THR A 105 -1.13 8.18 3.51
N LEU A 106 -1.23 7.84 2.22
CA LEU A 106 -2.31 8.34 1.38
C LEU A 106 -3.65 7.70 1.76
N ALA A 107 -3.68 6.42 2.15
CA ALA A 107 -4.87 5.77 2.69
C ALA A 107 -5.35 6.44 3.98
N ILE A 108 -4.44 6.81 4.90
CA ILE A 108 -4.80 7.55 6.13
C ILE A 108 -5.39 8.92 5.77
N ILE A 109 -4.75 9.69 4.89
CA ILE A 109 -5.27 11.01 4.48
C ILE A 109 -6.66 10.90 3.86
N VAL A 110 -6.88 9.91 2.98
CA VAL A 110 -8.19 9.68 2.36
C VAL A 110 -9.21 9.19 3.41
N ALA A 111 -8.83 8.36 4.36
CA ALA A 111 -9.73 7.90 5.42
C ALA A 111 -10.21 9.05 6.34
N VAL A 112 -9.35 10.04 6.59
CA VAL A 112 -9.70 11.22 7.40
C VAL A 112 -10.59 12.19 6.63
N LYS A 113 -10.33 12.38 5.33
CA LYS A 113 -11.01 13.40 4.51
C LYS A 113 -12.24 12.91 3.75
N ALA A 114 -12.35 11.62 3.46
CA ALA A 114 -13.50 11.08 2.75
C ALA A 114 -14.65 10.77 3.73
N ARG A 115 -15.89 10.88 3.25
CA ARG A 115 -17.09 10.43 3.98
C ARG A 115 -17.57 9.08 3.46
N GLU A 116 -18.26 8.33 4.32
CA GLU A 116 -18.96 7.07 4.00
C GLU A 116 -18.09 6.03 3.26
N ARG A 117 -18.49 5.65 2.04
CA ARG A 117 -17.90 4.55 1.26
C ARG A 117 -16.47 4.85 0.81
N GLY A 118 -16.12 6.12 0.60
CA GLY A 118 -14.74 6.55 0.32
C GLY A 118 -13.80 6.25 1.48
N ARG A 119 -14.25 6.52 2.71
CA ARG A 119 -13.53 6.22 3.95
C ARG A 119 -13.34 4.72 4.15
N THR A 120 -14.40 3.93 3.95
CA THR A 120 -14.32 2.47 4.08
C THR A 120 -13.31 1.86 3.10
N GLY A 121 -13.27 2.33 1.85
CA GLY A 121 -12.29 1.87 0.87
C GLY A 121 -10.85 2.14 1.30
N ALA A 122 -10.57 3.35 1.81
CA ALA A 122 -9.25 3.73 2.29
C ALA A 122 -8.81 2.94 3.54
N ILE A 123 -9.73 2.67 4.47
CA ILE A 123 -9.45 1.84 5.65
C ILE A 123 -9.08 0.40 5.24
N ILE A 124 -9.76 -0.18 4.25
CA ILE A 124 -9.43 -1.51 3.74
C ILE A 124 -8.01 -1.53 3.17
N VAL A 125 -7.62 -0.52 2.39
CA VAL A 125 -6.25 -0.40 1.86
C VAL A 125 -5.23 -0.25 2.98
N GLY A 126 -5.47 0.66 3.94
CA GLY A 126 -4.59 0.87 5.07
C GLY A 126 -4.41 -0.39 5.92
N GLY A 127 -5.51 -1.07 6.24
CA GLY A 127 -5.52 -2.34 6.97
C GLY A 127 -4.77 -3.44 6.21
N ALA A 128 -4.93 -3.53 4.89
CA ALA A 128 -4.20 -4.49 4.07
C ALA A 128 -2.68 -4.24 4.10
N VAL A 129 -2.25 -2.98 4.07
CA VAL A 129 -0.81 -2.62 4.19
C VAL A 129 -0.25 -2.99 5.55
N VAL A 130 -0.95 -2.64 6.64
CA VAL A 130 -0.51 -2.96 8.01
C VAL A 130 -0.48 -4.47 8.22
N LEU A 131 -1.54 -5.19 7.86
CA LEU A 131 -1.59 -6.65 7.98
C LEU A 131 -0.50 -7.31 7.13
N SER A 132 -0.25 -6.80 5.92
CA SER A 132 0.84 -7.29 5.08
C SER A 132 2.20 -7.07 5.71
N PHE A 133 2.41 -5.95 6.39
CA PHE A 133 3.65 -5.70 7.11
C PHE A 133 3.83 -6.66 8.30
N VAL A 134 2.77 -6.87 9.08
CA VAL A 134 2.81 -7.83 10.21
C VAL A 134 3.08 -9.25 9.72
N ILE A 135 2.37 -9.72 8.68
CA ILE A 135 2.60 -11.04 8.10
C ILE A 135 4.02 -11.14 7.52
N PHE A 136 4.51 -10.10 6.85
CA PHE A 136 5.89 -10.07 6.38
C PHE A 136 6.87 -10.24 7.53
N VAL A 137 6.73 -9.50 8.63
CA VAL A 137 7.62 -9.64 9.80
C VAL A 137 7.51 -11.04 10.41
N LEU A 138 6.30 -11.59 10.57
CA LEU A 138 6.12 -12.94 11.12
C LEU A 138 6.72 -14.01 10.21
N VAL A 139 6.36 -14.03 8.93
CA VAL A 139 6.81 -15.07 7.99
C VAL A 139 8.31 -14.93 7.71
N PHE A 140 8.79 -13.71 7.43
CA PHE A 140 10.19 -13.48 7.11
C PHE A 140 11.08 -13.67 8.34
N PHE A 141 10.73 -13.10 9.50
CA PHE A 141 11.61 -13.15 10.66
C PHE A 141 11.47 -14.48 11.40
N ILE A 142 10.25 -14.92 11.74
CA ILE A 142 10.05 -16.16 12.51
C ILE A 142 10.25 -17.38 11.61
N GLY A 143 9.72 -17.37 10.39
CA GLY A 143 9.92 -18.47 9.43
C GLY A 143 11.40 -18.64 9.08
N ARG A 144 12.10 -17.58 8.67
CA ARG A 144 13.51 -17.73 8.30
C ARG A 144 14.42 -18.01 9.49
N PHE A 145 14.19 -17.39 10.65
CA PHE A 145 15.00 -17.62 11.85
C PHE A 145 14.80 -19.00 12.45
N LEU A 146 13.55 -19.48 12.58
CA LEU A 146 13.29 -20.82 13.11
C LEU A 146 13.75 -21.91 12.14
N PHE A 147 13.60 -21.72 10.83
CA PHE A 147 13.95 -22.75 9.86
C PHE A 147 15.45 -22.87 9.60
N ILE A 148 16.21 -21.76 9.60
CA ILE A 148 17.69 -21.82 9.51
C ILE A 148 18.29 -22.50 10.74
N ASN A 149 17.67 -22.34 11.91
CA ASN A 149 18.15 -22.89 13.17
C ASN A 149 17.44 -24.18 13.61
N ALA A 150 16.52 -24.73 12.81
CA ALA A 150 15.77 -25.93 13.17
C ALA A 150 16.66 -27.18 13.06
N PRO A 151 16.91 -27.90 14.17
CA PRO A 151 17.65 -29.14 14.13
C PRO A 151 16.84 -30.20 13.35
N GLY A 152 17.42 -30.74 12.27
CA GLY A 152 16.83 -31.80 11.45
C GLY A 152 16.22 -31.38 10.11
N VAL A 153 16.21 -30.07 9.76
CA VAL A 153 15.85 -29.60 8.40
C VAL A 153 17.07 -29.54 7.47
N ALA A 154 18.28 -29.65 8.04
CA ALA A 154 19.47 -30.10 7.33
C ALA A 154 19.34 -31.61 6.99
N GLY A 155 18.39 -31.95 6.11
CA GLY A 155 18.54 -33.17 5.32
C GLY A 155 19.71 -32.90 4.38
N ASP A 156 20.77 -33.69 4.53
CA ASP A 156 22.05 -33.53 3.84
C ASP A 156 21.88 -33.30 2.34
N GLY A 157 21.93 -32.05 1.89
CA GLY A 157 22.01 -31.72 0.47
C GLY A 157 21.23 -30.49 0.01
N VAL A 158 21.61 -30.05 -1.19
CA VAL A 158 21.01 -28.97 -1.98
C VAL A 158 19.47 -29.07 -2.02
N ASP A 159 18.92 -30.29 -2.12
CA ASP A 159 17.47 -30.54 -2.21
C ASP A 159 16.66 -30.05 -1.00
N GLY A 160 17.19 -30.12 0.22
CA GLY A 160 16.53 -29.61 1.42
C GLY A 160 16.36 -28.09 1.38
N ILE A 161 17.40 -27.39 0.95
CA ILE A 161 17.41 -25.93 0.77
C ILE A 161 16.38 -25.52 -0.29
N PHE A 162 16.29 -26.26 -1.40
CA PHE A 162 15.34 -25.98 -2.47
C PHE A 162 13.89 -26.23 -2.09
N ARG A 163 13.60 -27.32 -1.37
CA ARG A 163 12.24 -27.59 -0.89
C ARG A 163 11.70 -26.48 0.01
N ILE A 164 12.55 -25.95 0.89
CA ILE A 164 12.21 -24.81 1.76
C ILE A 164 12.00 -23.55 0.94
N ALA A 165 12.88 -23.28 -0.03
CA ALA A 165 12.74 -22.12 -0.91
C ALA A 165 11.41 -22.15 -1.67
N ILE A 166 10.96 -23.31 -2.16
CA ILE A 166 9.67 -23.44 -2.85
C ILE A 166 8.50 -23.09 -1.91
N ILE A 167 8.51 -23.62 -0.68
CA ILE A 167 7.45 -23.34 0.31
C ILE A 167 7.41 -21.84 0.61
N ASP A 168 8.56 -21.21 0.83
CA ASP A 168 8.67 -19.77 1.07
C ASP A 168 8.10 -18.95 -0.10
N HIS A 169 8.43 -19.30 -1.34
CA HIS A 169 7.88 -18.62 -2.53
C HIS A 169 6.36 -18.80 -2.65
N VAL A 170 5.82 -19.99 -2.36
CA VAL A 170 4.36 -20.23 -2.40
C VAL A 170 3.64 -19.39 -1.35
N VAL A 171 4.15 -19.35 -0.12
CA VAL A 171 3.57 -18.52 0.95
C VAL A 171 3.61 -17.05 0.58
N GLN A 172 4.72 -16.56 0.03
CA GLN A 172 4.84 -15.18 -0.44
C GLN A 172 3.90 -14.87 -1.61
N ALA A 173 3.71 -15.81 -2.54
CA ALA A 173 2.78 -15.64 -3.67
C ALA A 173 1.32 -15.57 -3.20
N VAL A 174 0.90 -16.46 -2.29
CA VAL A 174 -0.46 -16.43 -1.70
C VAL A 174 -0.68 -15.13 -0.93
N HIS A 175 0.30 -14.72 -0.12
CA HIS A 175 0.25 -13.45 0.61
C HIS A 175 0.10 -12.26 -0.34
N TRP A 176 0.89 -12.22 -1.41
CA TRP A 176 0.79 -11.20 -2.44
C TRP A 176 -0.59 -11.18 -3.11
N LEU A 177 -1.17 -12.33 -3.42
CA LEU A 177 -2.50 -12.42 -4.02
C LEU A 177 -3.58 -11.83 -3.10
N VAL A 178 -3.57 -12.21 -1.82
CA VAL A 178 -4.53 -11.71 -0.82
C VAL A 178 -4.37 -10.21 -0.63
N PHE A 179 -3.12 -9.73 -0.49
CA PHE A 179 -2.82 -8.30 -0.38
C PHE A 179 -3.31 -7.52 -1.60
N SER A 180 -3.03 -8.03 -2.80
CA SER A 180 -3.42 -7.39 -4.06
C SER A 180 -4.93 -7.29 -4.19
N ALA A 181 -5.66 -8.37 -3.86
CA ALA A 181 -7.11 -8.35 -3.84
C ALA A 181 -7.65 -7.29 -2.87
N ALA A 182 -7.13 -7.22 -1.64
CA ALA A 182 -7.57 -6.26 -0.64
C ALA A 182 -7.30 -4.80 -1.06
N VAL A 183 -6.09 -4.51 -1.56
CA VAL A 183 -5.72 -3.17 -2.04
C VAL A 183 -6.57 -2.76 -3.24
N LEU A 184 -6.74 -3.64 -4.23
CA LEU A 184 -7.52 -3.33 -5.43
C LEU A 184 -9.02 -3.14 -5.09
N ILE A 185 -9.60 -3.99 -4.25
CA ILE A 185 -11.00 -3.84 -3.82
C ILE A 185 -11.19 -2.53 -3.05
N GLY A 186 -10.30 -2.21 -2.10
CA GLY A 186 -10.35 -0.97 -1.33
C GLY A 186 -10.22 0.27 -2.22
N ALA A 187 -9.24 0.27 -3.13
CA ALA A 187 -8.99 1.37 -4.06
C ALA A 187 -10.13 1.55 -5.08
N VAL A 188 -10.70 0.46 -5.61
CA VAL A 188 -11.85 0.53 -6.53
C VAL A 188 -13.09 1.07 -5.82
N ARG A 189 -13.37 0.64 -4.58
CA ARG A 189 -14.49 1.16 -3.80
C ARG A 189 -14.36 2.67 -3.56
N ALA A 190 -13.16 3.14 -3.17
CA ALA A 190 -12.89 4.56 -2.99
C ALA A 190 -13.07 5.34 -4.31
N ARG A 191 -12.56 4.80 -5.44
CA ARG A 191 -12.67 5.44 -6.75
C ARG A 191 -14.11 5.51 -7.27
N ARG A 192 -14.92 4.47 -7.06
CA ARG A 192 -16.34 4.46 -7.47
C ARG A 192 -17.13 5.54 -6.75
N TRP A 193 -16.88 5.72 -5.45
CA TRP A 193 -17.49 6.80 -4.66
C TRP A 193 -17.08 8.18 -5.18
N ALA A 194 -15.79 8.40 -5.48
CA ALA A 194 -15.33 9.68 -6.01
C ALA A 194 -16.02 10.07 -7.33
N ARG A 195 -16.26 9.10 -8.22
CA ARG A 195 -16.99 9.31 -9.48
C ARG A 195 -18.48 9.59 -9.32
N GLN A 196 -19.06 9.34 -8.15
CA GLN A 196 -20.48 9.64 -7.89
C GLN A 196 -20.70 11.08 -7.41
N ILE A 197 -19.64 11.75 -6.98
CA ILE A 197 -19.67 13.09 -6.37
C ILE A 197 -19.09 14.16 -7.31
N THR A 198 -18.37 13.73 -8.37
CA THR A 198 -17.87 14.60 -9.44
C THR A 198 -18.83 14.52 -10.63
#